data_AF-A0A2W4QPR8-F1
#
_entry.id   AF-A0A2W4QPR8-F1
#
_cell.length_a   1.000
_cell.length_b   1.000
_cell.length_c   1.000
_cell.angle_alpha   90.00
_cell.angle_beta   90.00
_cell.angle_gamma   90.00
#
_symmetry.space_group_name_H-M   'P 1'
#
loop_
_entity.id
_entity.type
_entity.pdbx_description
1 polymer ?
#
loop_
_entity_poly.entity_id
_entity_poly.type
_entity_poly.pdbx_seq_one_letter_code
_entity_poly.pdbx_strand_id
1 'polypeptide(L)' 'GSRAPPIGSPRPGGRGTLVPGNLEGSNVDLAQQFTDMILTQRGYQASARVVSVADDMLQEIVNLKR' A
#
# COMPACT_ATOMS: atom_id res chain seq x y z
N GLY A 1 24.31 12.27 5.30
CA GLY A 1 25.17 12.28 4.10
C GLY A 1 25.32 10.87 3.61
N SER A 2 24.57 10.48 2.57
CA SER A 2 24.63 9.14 1.98
C SER A 2 25.97 8.97 1.27
N ARG A 3 26.81 8.07 1.78
CA ARG A 3 28.13 7.75 1.22
C ARG A 3 27.97 7.21 -0.20
N ALA A 4 28.88 7.61 -1.09
CA ALA A 4 28.92 7.14 -2.47
C ALA A 4 28.95 5.60 -2.53
N PRO A 5 28.22 4.96 -3.46
CA PRO A 5 28.18 3.51 -3.56
C PRO A 5 29.59 3.01 -3.87
N PRO A 6 30.11 2.01 -3.14
CA PRO A 6 31.40 1.44 -3.49
C PRO A 6 31.24 0.83 -4.89
N ILE A 7 32.04 1.17 -5.88
CA ILE A 7 31.99 0.51 -7.19
C ILE A 7 33.16 -0.48 -7.21
N GLY A 8 32.87 -1.78 -7.33
CA GLY A 8 33.88 -2.85 -7.25
C GLY A 8 33.33 -4.17 -7.77
N SER A 9 34.23 -5.07 -8.20
CA SER A 9 33.88 -6.34 -8.84
C SER A 9 33.06 -7.27 -7.93
N PRO A 10 32.12 -8.09 -8.48
CA PRO A 10 31.32 -9.02 -7.68
C PRO A 10 32.18 -10.19 -7.17
N ARG A 11 32.82 -10.05 -6.00
CA ARG A 11 33.33 -11.16 -5.18
C ARG A 11 33.87 -10.73 -3.80
N PRO A 12 34.72 -9.70 -3.65
CA PRO A 12 35.36 -9.43 -2.37
C PRO A 12 34.59 -8.34 -1.61
N GLY A 13 34.06 -8.68 -0.42
CA GLY A 13 33.45 -7.72 0.51
C GLY A 13 31.94 -7.88 0.78
N GLY A 14 31.38 -9.08 0.63
CA GLY A 14 29.95 -9.35 0.95
C GLY A 14 28.96 -8.89 -0.11
N ARG A 15 29.45 -8.57 -1.32
CA ARG A 15 28.61 -8.18 -2.46
C ARG A 15 28.08 -9.44 -3.12
N GLY A 16 26.75 -9.54 -3.28
CA GLY A 16 26.09 -10.69 -3.91
C GLY A 16 26.69 -11.02 -5.28
N THR A 17 26.72 -12.31 -5.62
CA THR A 17 27.14 -12.77 -6.95
C THR A 17 26.04 -12.51 -7.97
N LEU A 18 26.37 -11.79 -9.04
CA LEU A 18 25.50 -11.67 -10.21
C LEU A 18 25.45 -13.02 -10.91
N VAL A 19 24.35 -13.77 -10.78
CA VAL A 19 24.14 -15.04 -11.49
C VAL A 19 23.33 -14.72 -12.76
N PRO A 20 23.97 -14.67 -13.95
CA PRO A 20 23.24 -14.42 -15.19
C PRO A 20 22.23 -15.54 -15.43
N GLY A 21 20.95 -15.18 -15.56
CA GLY A 21 19.84 -16.12 -15.70
C GLY A 21 18.88 -16.20 -14.50
N ASN A 22 19.22 -15.58 -13.36
CA ASN A 22 18.24 -15.37 -12.29
C ASN A 22 17.56 -14.02 -12.50
N LEU A 23 16.27 -14.06 -12.83
CA LEU A 23 15.40 -12.89 -12.75
C LEU A 23 15.28 -12.55 -11.26
N GLU A 24 15.67 -11.35 -10.83
CA GLU A 24 15.37 -10.84 -9.49
C GLU A 24 13.85 -10.82 -9.35
N GLY A 25 13.29 -11.94 -8.90
CA GLY A 25 11.86 -12.11 -8.72
C GLY A 25 11.37 -11.05 -7.76
N SER A 26 10.36 -10.30 -8.18
CA SER A 26 9.72 -9.31 -7.32
C SER A 26 9.45 -9.95 -5.96
N ASN A 27 9.97 -9.35 -4.90
CA ASN A 27 9.64 -9.73 -3.52
C ASN A 27 8.18 -9.38 -3.15
N VAL A 28 7.32 -9.21 -4.15
CA VAL A 28 5.95 -8.76 -4.03
C VAL A 28 5.06 -9.95 -4.34
N ASP A 29 4.43 -10.49 -3.29
CA ASP A 29 3.37 -11.48 -3.43
C ASP A 29 2.11 -10.79 -3.97
N LEU A 30 1.79 -11.06 -5.23
CA LEU A 30 0.63 -10.50 -5.92
C LEU A 30 -0.69 -10.85 -5.20
N ALA A 31 -0.80 -12.05 -4.61
CA ALA A 31 -2.01 -12.45 -3.90
C ALA A 31 -2.20 -11.61 -2.63
N GLN A 32 -1.12 -11.40 -1.88
CA GLN A 32 -1.14 -10.55 -0.68
C GLN A 32 -1.49 -9.10 -1.04
N GLN A 33 -0.91 -8.56 -2.12
CA GLN A 33 -1.22 -7.19 -2.57
C GLN A 33 -2.66 -7.03 -3.03
N PHE A 34 -3.22 -8.03 -3.72
CA PHE A 34 -4.64 -8.02 -4.08
C PHE A 34 -5.55 -8.01 -2.85
N THR A 35 -5.23 -8.81 -1.83
CA THR A 35 -5.97 -8.82 -0.56
C THR A 35 -5.88 -7.48 0.17
N ASP A 36 -4.70 -6.85 0.20
CA ASP A 36 -4.51 -5.54 0.83
C ASP A 36 -5.30 -4.44 0.10
N MET A 37 -5.33 -4.50 -1.24
CA MET A 37 -6.16 -3.60 -2.04
C MET A 37 -7.66 -3.81 -1.76
N ILE A 38 -8.12 -5.06 -1.65
CA ILE A 38 -9.52 -5.38 -1.33
C ILE A 38 -9.88 -4.87 0.07
N LEU A 39 -8.98 -5.02 1.05
CA LEU A 39 -9.19 -4.54 2.41
C LEU A 39 -9.30 -3.01 2.43
N THR A 40 -8.40 -2.33 1.74
CA THR A 40 -8.41 -0.87 1.59
C THR A 40 -9.71 -0.38 0.96
N GLN A 41 -10.17 -1.03 -0.12
CA GLN A 41 -11.43 -0.68 -0.78
C GLN A 41 -12.64 -0.86 0.15
N ARG A 42 -12.70 -1.95 0.92
CA ARG A 42 -13.78 -2.18 1.89
C ARG A 42 -13.76 -1.16 3.02
N GLY A 43 -12.58 -0.79 3.51
CA GLY A 43 -12.42 0.26 4.52
C GLY A 43 -12.90 1.63 4.02
N TYR A 44 -12.57 1.97 2.77
CA TYR A 44 -13.05 3.20 2.13
C TYR A 44 -14.58 3.19 1.96
N GLN A 45 -15.15 2.10 1.43
CA GLN A 45 -16.61 1.98 1.27
C GLN A 45 -17.37 2.03 2.60
N ALA A 46 -16.85 1.38 3.64
CA ALA A 46 -17.45 1.45 4.98
C ALA A 46 -17.42 2.89 5.52
N SER A 47 -16.30 3.58 5.37
CA SER A 47 -16.15 4.98 5.78
C SER A 47 -17.10 5.90 5.01
N ALA A 48 -17.22 5.71 3.70
CA ALA A 48 -18.16 6.46 2.86
C ALA A 48 -19.62 6.26 3.30
N ARG A 49 -20.02 5.02 3.61
CA ARG A 49 -21.37 4.74 4.13
C ARG A 49 -21.64 5.42 5.47
N VAL A 50 -20.67 5.44 6.38
CA VAL A 50 -20.82 6.12 7.68
C VAL A 50 -21.02 7.62 7.48
N VAL A 51 -20.27 8.25 6.56
CA VAL A 51 -20.45 9.67 6.25
C VAL A 51 -21.83 9.94 5.66
N SER A 52 -22.29 9.14 4.69
CA SER A 52 -23.63 9.32 4.12
C SER A 52 -24.74 9.18 5.16
N VAL A 53 -24.66 8.18 6.03
CA VAL A 53 -25.65 8.00 7.12
C VAL A 53 -25.59 9.16 8.12
N ALA A 54 -24.39 9.68 8.41
CA ALA A 54 -24.25 10.87 9.25
C ALA A 54 -24.90 12.10 8.62
N ASP A 55 -24.71 12.32 7.32
CA ASP A 55 -25.33 13.42 6.58
C ASP A 55 -26.87 13.30 6.56
N ASP A 56 -27.42 12.10 6.38
CA ASP A 56 -28.86 11.85 6.43
C ASP A 56 -29.43 12.18 7.82
N MET A 57 -28.77 11.73 8.90
CA MET A 57 -29.17 12.07 10.27
C MET A 57 -29.09 13.58 10.54
N LEU A 58 -28.07 14.27 10.03
CA LEU A 58 -27.94 15.72 10.17
C LEU A 58 -29.06 16.47 9.44
N GLN A 59 -29.44 16.03 8.24
CA GLN A 59 -30.57 16.59 7.50
C GLN A 59 -31.88 16.41 8.28
N GLU A 60 -32.10 15.23 8.86
CA GLU A 60 -33.30 14.96 9.67
C GLU A 60 -33.37 15.90 10.89
N ILE A 61 -32.27 16.09 11.62
CA ILE A 61 -32.20 17.03 12.75
C ILE A 61 -32.48 18.48 12.31
N VAL A 62 -31.91 18.92 11.18
CA VAL A 62 -32.15 20.28 10.66
C VAL A 62 -33.62 20.48 10.28
N ASN A 63 -34.25 19.46 9.72
CA ASN A 63 -35.66 19.49 9.35
C ASN A 63 -36.60 19.48 10.57
N LEU A 64 -36.20 18.84 11.67
CA LEU A 64 -36.94 18.85 12.95
C LEU A 64 -36.93 20.20 13.67
N LYS A 65 -35.96 21.09 13.36
CA LYS A 65 -35.84 22.43 13.98
C LYS A 65 -36.75 23.48 13.31
N ARG A 66 -37.40 23.15 12.19
CA ARG A 66 -38.35 24.05 11.51
C ARG A 66 -39.77 23.95 12.05
#